data_AF-A0A820N3M6-F1
#
_entry.id   AF-A0A820N3M6-F1
#
_cell.length_a   1.000
_cell.length_b   1.000
_cell.length_c   1.000
_cell.angle_alpha   90.00
_cell.angle_beta   90.00
_cell.angle_gamma   90.00
#
_symmetry.space_group_name_H-M   'P 1'
#
loop_
_entity.id
_entity.type
_entity.pdbx_description
1 polymer ?
#
loop_
_entity_poly.entity_id
_entity_poly.type
_entity_poly.pdbx_seq_one_letter_code
_entity_poly.pdbx_strand_id
1 'polypeptide(L)'
;VHELPYPCNVDIRDTVKYKEVMKQYGLGPNGAIVTSLNLFSTTFDQLLSILKKNETKHKYYIFDTPGQIEVFTWSASGTIITEALGATYPTIIVYIMDTPRSSNPITFMSNMLYAVSILYKYRLPFIVVLNKTDIIHHRFAIEWMNDFELFQSAIEQEHSYSTDLCRSLSLVLDEFYTNLRCVGFSSMTGDGCKEFFDAVND
;
A
#
# COMPACT_ATOMS: atom_id res chain seq x y z
N VAL A 1 1.90 18.91 2.96
CA VAL A 1 3.34 18.91 3.31
C VAL A 1 4.06 19.77 2.27
N HIS A 2 4.78 20.81 2.69
CA HIS A 2 5.40 21.77 1.77
C HIS A 2 6.75 21.27 1.19
N GLU A 3 7.46 20.40 1.89
CA GLU A 3 8.75 19.84 1.45
C GLU A 3 8.80 18.32 1.68
N LEU A 4 9.39 17.58 0.75
CA LEU A 4 9.54 16.13 0.90
C LEU A 4 10.71 15.84 1.86
N PRO A 5 10.58 14.85 2.75
CA PRO A 5 11.66 14.47 3.67
C PRO A 5 12.79 13.68 2.97
N TYR A 6 12.71 13.51 1.65
CA TYR A 6 13.66 12.74 0.84
C TYR A 6 13.88 13.41 -0.52
N PRO A 7 15.04 13.18 -1.17
CA PRO A 7 15.27 13.64 -2.54
C PRO A 7 14.33 12.91 -3.50
N CYS A 8 13.59 13.68 -4.30
CA CYS A 8 12.66 13.14 -5.28
C CYS A 8 13.18 13.41 -6.70
N ASN A 9 13.31 12.37 -7.53
CA ASN A 9 13.78 12.52 -8.91
C ASN A 9 12.68 13.08 -9.83
N VAL A 10 11.43 12.70 -9.60
CA VAL A 10 10.26 13.17 -10.37
C VAL A 10 9.12 13.43 -9.39
N ASP A 11 8.71 14.68 -9.28
CA ASP A 11 7.61 15.09 -8.42
C ASP A 11 6.39 15.50 -9.25
N ILE A 12 5.23 14.86 -8.99
CA ILE A 12 3.96 15.21 -9.63
C ILE A 12 3.59 16.70 -9.43
N ARG A 13 4.06 17.32 -8.34
CA ARG A 13 3.81 18.72 -8.00
C ARG A 13 4.53 19.71 -8.92
N ASP A 14 5.52 19.25 -9.69
CA ASP A 14 6.19 20.07 -10.71
C ASP A 14 5.33 20.23 -11.95
N THR A 15 4.61 19.18 -12.34
CA THR A 15 3.70 19.17 -13.49
C THR A 15 2.31 19.70 -13.13
N VAL A 16 1.78 19.34 -11.96
CA VAL A 16 0.40 19.65 -11.56
C VAL A 16 0.36 20.40 -10.24
N LYS A 17 -0.08 21.67 -10.28
CA LYS A 17 -0.22 22.50 -9.09
C LYS A 17 -1.56 22.25 -8.39
N TYR A 18 -1.53 21.40 -7.37
CA TYR A 18 -2.72 21.01 -6.58
C TYR A 18 -3.62 22.18 -6.15
N LYS A 19 -3.05 23.29 -5.65
CA LYS A 19 -3.83 24.47 -5.21
C LYS A 19 -4.53 25.17 -6.38
N GLU A 20 -3.91 25.18 -7.56
CA GLU A 20 -4.49 25.75 -8.76
C GLU A 20 -5.62 24.87 -9.28
N VAL A 21 -5.44 23.54 -9.27
CA VAL A 21 -6.50 22.57 -9.62
C VAL A 21 -7.72 22.74 -8.71
N MET A 22 -7.53 22.87 -7.40
CA MET A 22 -8.63 23.16 -6.46
C MET A 22 -9.39 24.44 -6.83
N LYS A 23 -8.66 25.53 -7.10
CA LYS A 23 -9.26 26.84 -7.39
C LYS A 23 -9.96 26.87 -8.75
N GLN A 24 -9.34 26.30 -9.78
CA GLN A 24 -9.84 26.35 -11.16
C GLN A 24 -11.10 25.49 -11.34
N TYR A 25 -11.13 24.31 -10.72
CA TYR A 25 -12.24 23.37 -10.86
C TYR A 25 -13.25 23.43 -9.69
N GLY A 26 -13.01 24.29 -8.68
CA GLY A 26 -13.89 24.41 -7.52
C GLY A 26 -13.98 23.13 -6.68
N LEU A 27 -12.90 22.36 -6.61
CA LEU A 27 -12.88 21.02 -6.02
C LEU A 27 -12.47 21.05 -4.55
N GLY A 28 -13.08 20.16 -3.77
CA GLY A 28 -12.59 19.80 -2.44
C GLY A 28 -11.28 18.99 -2.51
N PRO A 29 -10.63 18.71 -1.35
CA PRO A 29 -9.31 18.10 -1.32
C PRO A 29 -9.19 16.78 -2.09
N ASN A 30 -10.08 15.82 -1.84
CA ASN A 30 -10.04 14.51 -2.50
C ASN A 30 -10.29 14.61 -4.01
N GLY A 31 -11.23 15.48 -4.43
CA GLY A 31 -11.50 15.73 -5.85
C GLY A 31 -10.27 16.30 -6.56
N ALA A 32 -9.56 17.23 -5.91
CA ALA A 32 -8.33 17.78 -6.46
C ALA A 32 -7.19 16.76 -6.55
N ILE A 33 -7.08 15.81 -5.62
CA ILE A 33 -6.09 14.71 -5.73
C ILE A 33 -6.43 13.84 -6.94
N VAL A 34 -7.69 13.42 -7.10
CA VAL A 34 -8.13 12.61 -8.25
C VAL A 34 -7.86 13.33 -9.56
N THR A 35 -8.26 14.60 -9.68
CA THR A 35 -8.03 15.40 -10.89
C THR A 35 -6.53 15.59 -11.14
N SER A 36 -5.72 15.79 -10.10
CA SER A 36 -4.27 15.91 -10.26
C SER A 36 -3.65 14.62 -10.79
N LEU A 37 -4.11 13.46 -10.30
CA LEU A 37 -3.68 12.15 -10.78
C LEU A 37 -4.13 11.90 -12.23
N ASN A 38 -5.33 12.37 -12.60
CA ASN A 38 -5.84 12.30 -13.98
C ASN A 38 -5.02 13.18 -14.94
N LEU A 39 -4.59 14.36 -14.52
CA LEU A 39 -3.72 15.20 -15.34
C LEU A 39 -2.34 14.55 -15.50
N PHE A 40 -1.81 13.98 -14.42
CA PHE A 40 -0.51 13.30 -14.44
C PHE A 40 -0.51 12.04 -15.31
N SER A 41 -1.59 11.25 -15.30
CA SER A 41 -1.68 10.04 -16.14
C SER A 41 -1.58 10.34 -17.64
N THR A 42 -1.97 11.54 -18.10
CA THR A 42 -1.78 11.96 -19.50
C THR A 42 -0.31 12.13 -19.90
N THR A 43 0.57 12.35 -18.92
CA THR A 43 2.02 12.52 -19.12
C THR A 43 2.82 11.28 -18.72
N PHE A 44 2.14 10.17 -18.38
CA PHE A 44 2.79 8.99 -17.81
C PHE A 44 3.78 8.32 -18.78
N ASP A 45 3.49 8.35 -20.08
CA ASP A 45 4.41 7.83 -21.11
C ASP A 45 5.77 8.57 -21.13
N GLN A 46 5.77 9.86 -20.79
CA GLN A 46 7.01 10.64 -20.66
C GLN A 46 7.82 10.16 -19.47
N LEU A 47 7.15 9.84 -18.35
CA LEU A 47 7.79 9.26 -17.18
C LEU A 47 8.39 7.88 -17.51
N LEU A 48 7.66 7.00 -18.19
CA LEU A 48 8.18 5.70 -18.63
C LEU A 48 9.43 5.84 -19.50
N SER A 49 9.47 6.87 -20.37
CA SER A 49 10.63 7.18 -21.19
C SER A 49 11.84 7.63 -20.36
N ILE A 50 11.61 8.42 -19.31
CA ILE A 50 12.66 8.84 -18.36
C ILE A 50 13.22 7.63 -17.59
N LEU A 51 12.35 6.73 -17.12
CA LEU A 51 12.74 5.50 -16.42
C LEU A 51 13.61 4.63 -17.33
N LYS A 52 13.19 4.43 -18.58
CA LYS A 52 13.93 3.63 -19.55
C LYS A 52 15.32 4.20 -19.85
N LYS A 53 15.46 5.53 -19.92
CA LYS A 53 16.76 6.18 -20.14
C LYS A 53 17.74 5.97 -18.98
N ASN A 54 17.24 5.75 -17.77
CA ASN A 54 18.05 5.59 -16.57
C ASN A 54 18.07 4.15 -16.03
N GLU A 55 17.55 3.19 -16.79
CA GLU A 55 17.43 1.78 -16.42
C GLU A 55 18.77 1.16 -15.99
N THR A 56 19.88 1.56 -16.62
CA THR A 56 21.22 1.06 -16.28
C THR A 56 21.85 1.74 -15.07
N LYS A 57 21.26 2.83 -14.56
CA LYS A 57 21.81 3.64 -13.47
C LYS A 57 21.20 3.30 -12.11
N HIS A 58 19.97 2.81 -12.08
CA HIS A 58 19.22 2.58 -10.85
C HIS A 58 18.69 1.16 -10.82
N LYS A 59 18.93 0.47 -9.70
CA LYS A 59 18.42 -0.90 -9.49
C LYS A 59 16.93 -0.92 -9.15
N TYR A 60 16.45 0.10 -8.44
CA TYR A 60 15.06 0.19 -7.96
C TYR A 60 14.49 1.57 -8.27
N TYR A 61 13.19 1.58 -8.58
CA TYR A 61 12.37 2.78 -8.65
C TYR A 61 11.29 2.69 -7.57
N ILE A 62 11.22 3.70 -6.71
CA ILE A 62 10.24 3.77 -5.62
C ILE A 62 9.20 4.81 -6.01
N PHE A 63 7.93 4.40 -5.99
CA PHE A 63 6.79 5.27 -6.27
C PHE A 63 6.03 5.54 -4.99
N ASP A 64 6.04 6.80 -4.54
CA ASP A 64 5.18 7.23 -3.44
C ASP A 64 3.80 7.61 -3.99
N THR A 65 2.75 7.12 -3.32
CA THR A 65 1.36 7.26 -3.77
C THR A 65 0.62 8.31 -2.93
N PRO A 66 -0.51 8.84 -3.40
CA PRO A 66 -1.34 9.73 -2.58
C PRO A 66 -1.70 9.10 -1.24
N GLY A 67 -1.64 9.86 -0.15
CA GLY A 67 -1.94 9.35 1.20
C GLY A 67 -3.40 8.90 1.42
N GLN A 68 -4.30 9.23 0.50
CA GLN A 68 -5.65 8.66 0.45
C GLN A 68 -5.61 7.46 -0.50
N ILE A 69 -5.56 6.26 0.06
CA ILE A 69 -5.33 5.03 -0.70
C ILE A 69 -6.41 4.80 -1.75
N GLU A 70 -7.66 5.16 -1.47
CA GLU A 70 -8.80 5.00 -2.38
C GLU A 70 -8.67 5.82 -3.65
N VAL A 71 -8.05 7.00 -3.55
CA VAL A 71 -7.84 7.87 -4.72
C VAL A 71 -6.87 7.21 -5.70
N PHE A 72 -5.91 6.43 -5.22
CA PHE A 72 -5.00 5.70 -6.09
C PHE A 72 -5.60 4.36 -6.51
N THR A 73 -6.08 3.56 -5.56
CA THR A 73 -6.51 2.18 -5.81
C THR A 73 -7.81 2.09 -6.58
N TRP A 74 -8.74 3.04 -6.44
CA TRP A 74 -10.05 2.99 -7.10
C TRP A 74 -10.21 3.96 -8.27
N SER A 75 -9.21 4.81 -8.55
CA SER A 75 -9.26 5.68 -9.73
C SER A 75 -8.82 4.94 -11.00
N ALA A 76 -9.37 5.37 -12.13
CA ALA A 76 -8.92 4.93 -13.45
C ALA A 76 -7.43 5.28 -13.66
N SER A 77 -7.00 6.47 -13.23
CA SER A 77 -5.61 6.91 -13.42
C SER A 77 -4.60 6.10 -12.60
N GLY A 78 -4.91 5.77 -11.34
CA GLY A 78 -4.04 4.89 -10.56
C GLY A 78 -4.00 3.47 -11.14
N THR A 79 -5.11 3.01 -11.74
CA THR A 79 -5.16 1.72 -12.46
C THR A 79 -4.24 1.73 -13.68
N ILE A 80 -4.38 2.73 -14.55
CA ILE A 80 -3.54 2.91 -15.75
C ILE A 80 -2.05 2.98 -15.38
N ILE A 81 -1.70 3.77 -14.36
CA ILE A 81 -0.31 3.92 -13.90
C ILE A 81 0.25 2.58 -13.43
N THR A 82 -0.49 1.85 -12.60
CA THR A 82 -0.03 0.59 -12.01
C THR A 82 0.09 -0.51 -13.06
N GLU A 83 -0.87 -0.62 -13.97
CA GLU A 83 -0.83 -1.59 -15.07
C GLU A 83 0.30 -1.29 -16.05
N ALA A 84 0.53 -0.03 -16.40
CA ALA A 84 1.62 0.37 -17.28
C ALA A 84 3.00 0.07 -16.67
N LEU A 85 3.16 0.28 -15.35
CA LEU A 85 4.37 -0.13 -14.63
C LEU A 85 4.53 -1.65 -14.63
N GLY A 86 3.48 -2.38 -14.25
CA GLY A 86 3.50 -3.85 -14.21
C GLY A 86 3.75 -4.52 -15.56
N ALA A 87 3.34 -3.89 -16.66
CA ALA A 87 3.61 -4.37 -18.01
C ALA A 87 5.05 -4.07 -18.50
N THR A 88 5.70 -3.06 -17.93
CA THR A 88 7.02 -2.58 -18.39
C THR A 88 8.17 -3.07 -17.51
N TYR A 89 7.96 -3.16 -16.19
CA TYR A 89 8.97 -3.51 -15.20
C TYR A 89 8.44 -4.55 -14.20
N PRO A 90 9.31 -5.39 -13.61
CA PRO A 90 8.97 -6.19 -12.44
C PRO A 90 8.52 -5.27 -11.30
N THR A 91 7.20 -5.20 -11.09
CA THR A 91 6.58 -4.23 -10.16
C THR A 91 5.99 -4.99 -8.98
N ILE A 92 6.31 -4.52 -7.77
CA ILE A 92 5.81 -5.08 -6.51
C ILE A 92 4.98 -4.03 -5.80
N ILE A 93 3.80 -4.41 -5.32
CA ILE A 93 2.98 -3.55 -4.46
C ILE A 93 3.41 -3.74 -3.02
N VAL A 94 3.82 -2.65 -2.37
CA VAL A 94 4.17 -2.62 -0.96
C VAL A 94 3.00 -2.02 -0.18
N TYR A 95 2.24 -2.88 0.51
CA TYR A 95 1.10 -2.46 1.31
C TYR A 95 1.53 -2.19 2.74
N ILE A 96 1.55 -0.91 3.12
CA ILE A 96 2.01 -0.46 4.43
C ILE A 96 0.84 -0.47 5.41
N MET A 97 0.93 -1.33 6.42
CA MET A 97 -0.02 -1.42 7.52
C MET A 97 0.53 -0.74 8.78
N ASP A 98 -0.33 -0.01 9.50
CA ASP A 98 0.00 0.64 10.77
C ASP A 98 -0.16 -0.35 11.94
N THR A 99 0.94 -0.97 12.37
CA THR A 99 0.92 -2.07 13.36
C THR A 99 0.22 -1.71 14.68
N PRO A 100 0.48 -0.55 15.31
CA PRO A 100 -0.22 -0.16 16.54
C PRO A 100 -1.73 -0.02 16.39
N ARG A 101 -2.23 0.39 15.23
CA ARG A 101 -3.68 0.51 14.99
C ARG A 101 -4.32 -0.84 14.67
N SER A 102 -3.57 -1.72 14.02
CA SER A 102 -3.99 -3.08 13.72
C SER A 102 -3.87 -4.06 14.89
N SER A 103 -3.54 -3.59 16.10
CA SER A 103 -3.58 -4.44 17.30
C SER A 103 -5.01 -4.83 17.71
N ASN A 104 -6.03 -4.12 17.20
CA ASN A 104 -7.42 -4.54 17.32
C ASN A 104 -7.74 -5.58 16.20
N PRO A 105 -8.27 -6.77 16.53
CA PRO A 105 -8.54 -7.84 15.55
C PRO A 105 -9.49 -7.44 14.41
N ILE A 106 -10.52 -6.65 14.70
CA ILE A 106 -11.50 -6.17 13.70
C ILE A 106 -10.84 -5.22 12.71
N THR A 107 -9.95 -4.35 13.21
CA THR A 107 -9.17 -3.42 12.39
C THR A 107 -8.16 -4.17 11.53
N PHE A 108 -7.45 -5.15 12.10
CA PHE A 108 -6.54 -6.02 11.36
C PHE A 108 -7.26 -6.74 10.21
N MET A 109 -8.41 -7.38 10.50
CA MET A 109 -9.19 -8.09 9.49
C MET A 109 -9.61 -7.17 8.35
N SER A 110 -10.11 -5.97 8.69
CA SER A 110 -10.58 -4.99 7.69
C SER A 110 -9.42 -4.53 6.79
N ASN A 111 -8.23 -4.30 7.35
CA ASN A 111 -7.03 -3.96 6.57
C ASN A 111 -6.59 -5.13 5.69
N MET A 112 -6.64 -6.38 6.18
CA MET A 112 -6.27 -7.55 5.38
C MET A 112 -7.25 -7.80 4.23
N LEU A 113 -8.56 -7.64 4.45
CA LEU A 113 -9.54 -7.70 3.35
C LEU A 113 -9.29 -6.63 2.30
N TYR A 114 -8.89 -5.42 2.74
CA TYR A 114 -8.52 -4.35 1.83
C TYR A 114 -7.25 -4.67 1.04
N ALA A 115 -6.23 -5.24 1.70
CA ALA A 115 -5.00 -5.72 1.06
C ALA A 115 -5.28 -6.79 0.00
N VAL A 116 -6.11 -7.79 0.34
CA VAL A 116 -6.55 -8.84 -0.59
C VAL A 116 -7.32 -8.25 -1.77
N SER A 117 -8.17 -7.25 -1.54
CA SER A 117 -8.89 -6.55 -2.62
C SER A 117 -7.93 -5.87 -3.61
N ILE A 118 -6.86 -5.25 -3.12
CA ILE A 118 -5.82 -4.63 -3.97
C ILE A 118 -5.03 -5.69 -4.73
N LEU A 119 -4.61 -6.76 -4.04
CA LEU A 119 -3.90 -7.89 -4.64
C LEU A 119 -4.69 -8.45 -5.84
N TYR A 120 -5.98 -8.72 -5.66
CA TYR A 120 -6.82 -9.25 -6.72
C TYR A 120 -7.06 -8.27 -7.87
N LYS A 121 -7.17 -6.97 -7.55
CA LYS A 121 -7.38 -5.93 -8.53
C LYS A 121 -6.18 -5.82 -9.48
N TYR A 122 -4.97 -5.74 -8.94
CA TYR A 122 -3.77 -5.48 -9.73
C TYR A 122 -3.05 -6.75 -10.20
N ARG A 123 -3.20 -7.86 -9.49
CA ARG A 123 -2.53 -9.15 -9.80
C ARG A 123 -1.01 -9.01 -9.92
N LEU A 124 -0.42 -8.12 -9.13
CA LEU A 124 1.02 -7.94 -9.02
C LEU A 124 1.55 -8.64 -7.75
N PRO A 125 2.84 -9.02 -7.73
CA PRO A 125 3.51 -9.42 -6.50
C PRO A 125 3.23 -8.41 -5.37
N PHE A 126 2.95 -8.92 -4.17
CA PHE A 126 2.40 -8.11 -3.09
C PHE A 126 3.09 -8.45 -1.77
N ILE A 127 3.57 -7.41 -1.08
CA ILE A 127 4.25 -7.52 0.21
C ILE A 127 3.49 -6.67 1.21
N VAL A 128 3.08 -7.26 2.33
CA VAL A 128 2.51 -6.52 3.46
C VAL A 128 3.64 -6.14 4.41
N VAL A 129 3.79 -4.83 4.63
CA VAL A 129 4.77 -4.26 5.54
C VAL A 129 4.06 -3.79 6.81
N LEU A 130 4.30 -4.48 7.91
CA LEU A 130 3.83 -4.10 9.25
C LEU A 130 4.75 -3.01 9.80
N ASN A 131 4.38 -1.75 9.58
CA ASN A 131 5.23 -0.60 9.92
C ASN A 131 5.07 -0.19 11.40
N LYS A 132 6.03 0.59 11.91
CA LYS A 132 6.11 1.11 13.29
C LYS A 132 6.34 0.03 14.32
N THR A 133 7.19 -0.95 13.99
CA THR A 133 7.59 -2.03 14.91
C THR A 133 8.32 -1.52 16.14
N ASP A 134 8.87 -0.30 16.09
CA ASP A 134 9.48 0.41 17.21
C ASP A 134 8.48 0.77 18.32
N ILE A 135 7.17 0.86 17.99
CA ILE A 135 6.12 1.16 18.97
C ILE A 135 5.50 -0.14 19.50
N ILE A 136 5.06 -1.02 18.60
CA ILE A 136 4.47 -2.32 18.95
C ILE A 136 5.08 -3.39 18.04
N HIS A 137 5.53 -4.49 18.66
CA HIS A 137 6.10 -5.60 17.92
C HIS A 137 5.04 -6.30 17.05
N HIS A 138 5.37 -6.56 15.79
CA HIS A 138 4.47 -7.10 14.76
C HIS A 138 4.17 -8.61 14.89
N ARG A 139 4.57 -9.24 16.01
CA ARG A 139 4.52 -10.69 16.18
C ARG A 139 3.08 -11.22 16.26
N PHE A 140 2.19 -10.48 16.93
CA PHE A 140 0.78 -10.86 17.04
C PHE A 140 0.12 -10.98 15.65
N ALA A 141 0.47 -10.09 14.72
CA ALA A 141 -0.10 -10.11 13.37
C ALA A 141 0.40 -11.33 12.58
N ILE A 142 1.70 -11.67 12.70
CA ILE A 142 2.27 -12.90 12.13
C ILE A 142 1.58 -14.14 12.73
N GLU A 143 1.39 -14.16 14.05
CA GLU A 143 0.69 -15.26 14.72
C GLU A 143 -0.76 -15.39 14.23
N TRP A 144 -1.49 -14.28 14.08
CA TRP A 144 -2.86 -14.31 13.53
C TRP A 144 -2.95 -14.72 12.06
N MET A 145 -1.90 -14.48 11.27
CA MET A 145 -1.86 -14.92 9.87
C MET A 145 -1.50 -16.41 9.73
N ASN A 146 -0.73 -16.97 10.67
CA ASN A 146 -0.28 -18.36 10.63
C ASN A 146 -1.16 -19.31 11.46
N ASP A 147 -1.81 -18.77 12.49
CA ASP A 147 -2.66 -19.52 13.42
C ASP A 147 -4.05 -18.89 13.46
N PHE A 148 -4.92 -19.54 12.70
CA PHE A 148 -6.31 -19.18 12.56
C PHE A 148 -7.11 -19.26 13.87
N GLU A 149 -6.82 -20.24 14.73
CA GLU A 149 -7.55 -20.43 15.99
C GLU A 149 -7.23 -19.31 16.98
N LEU A 150 -5.97 -18.87 17.02
CA LEU A 150 -5.58 -17.68 17.79
C LEU A 150 -6.29 -16.42 17.30
N PHE A 151 -6.43 -16.25 15.98
CA PHE A 151 -7.13 -15.10 15.44
C PHE A 151 -8.62 -15.12 15.75
N GLN A 152 -9.29 -16.28 15.61
CA GLN A 152 -10.70 -16.42 15.99
C GLN A 152 -10.92 -16.12 17.47
N SER A 153 -10.08 -16.68 18.34
CA SER A 153 -10.16 -16.44 19.78
C SER A 153 -10.02 -14.95 20.13
N ALA A 154 -9.16 -14.23 19.40
CA ALA A 154 -9.00 -12.79 19.57
C ALA A 154 -10.24 -11.99 19.12
N ILE A 155 -10.91 -12.41 18.03
CA ILE A 155 -12.16 -11.79 17.56
C ILE A 155 -13.31 -12.05 18.55
N GLU A 156 -13.40 -13.24 19.13
CA GLU A 156 -14.47 -13.59 20.09
C GLU A 156 -14.41 -12.78 21.39
N GLN A 157 -13.22 -12.33 21.78
CA GLN A 157 -13.03 -11.45 22.94
C GLN A 157 -13.54 -10.02 22.68
N GLU A 158 -13.58 -9.58 21.42
CA GLU A 158 -14.21 -8.33 21.02
C GLU A 158 -15.73 -8.57 20.95
N HIS A 159 -16.46 -8.40 22.06
CA HIS A 159 -17.91 -8.61 22.18
C HIS A 159 -18.76 -7.68 21.26
N SER A 160 -18.68 -7.88 19.95
CA SER A 160 -19.34 -7.10 18.91
C SER A 160 -20.18 -8.00 18.01
N TYR A 161 -21.26 -7.47 17.46
CA TYR A 161 -22.10 -8.18 16.47
C TYR A 161 -21.31 -8.59 15.22
N SER A 162 -20.17 -7.96 14.96
CA SER A 162 -19.29 -8.26 13.83
C SER A 162 -18.62 -9.64 13.91
N THR A 163 -18.61 -10.32 15.06
CA THR A 163 -17.87 -11.57 15.28
C THR A 163 -18.28 -12.69 14.31
N ASP A 164 -19.57 -12.89 14.02
CA ASP A 164 -20.01 -13.94 13.09
C ASP A 164 -19.57 -13.69 11.63
N LEU A 165 -19.61 -12.42 11.21
CA LEU A 165 -19.12 -12.02 9.89
C LEU A 165 -17.60 -12.18 9.84
N CYS A 166 -16.89 -11.72 10.88
CA CYS A 166 -15.44 -11.86 10.97
C CYS A 166 -15.02 -13.33 10.91
N ARG A 167 -15.75 -14.21 11.60
CA ARG A 167 -15.51 -15.66 11.57
C ARG A 167 -15.64 -16.23 10.15
N SER A 168 -16.67 -15.83 9.42
CA SER A 168 -16.89 -16.28 8.04
C SER A 168 -15.80 -15.77 7.09
N LEU A 169 -15.40 -14.50 7.23
CA LEU A 169 -14.35 -13.88 6.41
C LEU A 169 -12.96 -14.42 6.75
N SER A 170 -12.72 -14.78 8.01
CA SER A 170 -11.44 -15.30 8.44
C SER A 170 -11.06 -16.59 7.70
N LEU A 171 -12.02 -17.50 7.45
CA LEU A 171 -11.76 -18.75 6.71
C LEU A 171 -11.26 -18.48 5.29
N VAL A 172 -11.81 -17.45 4.66
CA VAL A 172 -11.40 -17.03 3.32
C VAL A 172 -9.98 -16.45 3.36
N LEU A 173 -9.63 -15.72 4.43
CA LEU A 173 -8.33 -15.10 4.60
C LEU A 173 -7.19 -16.08 4.88
N ASP A 174 -7.47 -17.23 5.49
CA ASP A 174 -6.46 -18.26 5.80
C ASP A 174 -5.75 -18.79 4.53
N GLU A 175 -6.53 -19.08 3.48
CA GLU A 175 -5.98 -19.49 2.18
C GLU A 175 -5.12 -18.38 1.54
N PHE A 176 -5.46 -17.12 1.79
CA PHE A 176 -4.69 -15.97 1.31
C PHE A 176 -3.38 -15.78 2.06
N TYR A 177 -3.39 -15.94 3.38
CA TYR A 177 -2.22 -15.70 4.20
C TYR A 177 -1.08 -16.67 3.92
N THR A 178 -1.40 -17.91 3.54
CA THR A 178 -0.41 -18.93 3.19
C THR A 178 0.57 -18.48 2.09
N ASN A 179 0.11 -17.64 1.16
CA ASN A 179 0.93 -17.16 0.03
C ASN A 179 1.38 -15.70 0.16
N LEU A 180 1.00 -15.04 1.26
CA LEU A 180 1.22 -13.61 1.42
C LEU A 180 2.55 -13.36 2.13
N ARG A 181 3.43 -12.61 1.47
CA ARG A 181 4.69 -12.18 2.09
C ARG A 181 4.41 -11.06 3.08
N CYS A 182 4.83 -11.25 4.33
CA CYS A 182 4.71 -10.23 5.37
C CYS A 182 6.05 -9.99 6.06
N VAL A 183 6.39 -8.71 6.26
CA VAL A 183 7.62 -8.27 6.95
C VAL A 183 7.31 -7.16 7.94
N GLY A 184 7.91 -7.22 9.12
CA GLY A 184 7.92 -6.11 10.07
C GLY A 184 8.97 -5.08 9.68
N PHE A 185 8.64 -3.79 9.80
CA PHE A 185 9.57 -2.71 9.47
C PHE A 185 9.37 -1.51 10.41
N SER A 186 10.45 -0.82 10.78
CA SER A 186 10.39 0.47 11.46
C SER A 186 10.99 1.55 10.57
N SER A 187 10.14 2.42 10.02
CA SER A 187 10.62 3.58 9.24
C SER A 187 11.44 4.59 10.05
N MET A 188 11.37 4.55 11.39
CA MET A 188 12.13 5.46 12.26
C MET A 188 13.52 4.93 12.58
N THR A 189 13.64 3.62 12.84
CA THR A 189 14.91 3.00 13.27
C THR A 189 15.64 2.30 12.13
N GLY A 190 14.95 1.96 11.04
CA GLY A 190 15.47 1.16 9.94
C GLY A 190 15.48 -0.35 10.23
N ASP A 191 14.90 -0.78 11.34
CA ASP A 191 14.74 -2.20 11.66
C ASP A 191 13.82 -2.90 10.65
N GLY A 192 14.12 -4.16 10.32
CA GLY A 192 13.39 -4.93 9.29
C GLY A 192 13.80 -4.65 7.84
N CYS A 193 14.82 -3.81 7.61
CA CYS A 193 15.21 -3.39 6.27
C CYS A 193 15.83 -4.50 5.43
N LYS A 194 16.61 -5.39 6.04
CA LYS A 194 17.20 -6.52 5.32
C LYS A 194 16.11 -7.49 4.87
N GLU A 195 15.24 -7.85 5.79
CA GLU A 195 14.10 -8.73 5.57
C GLU A 195 13.18 -8.19 4.47
N PHE A 196 12.94 -6.88 4.44
CA PHE A 196 12.18 -6.24 3.36
C PHE A 196 12.86 -6.40 1.99
N PHE A 197 14.17 -6.13 1.89
CA PHE A 197 14.88 -6.27 0.63
C PHE A 197 15.04 -7.72 0.19
N ASP A 198 15.15 -8.67 1.12
CA ASP A 198 15.15 -10.10 0.83
C ASP A 198 13.79 -10.48 0.22
N ALA A 199 12.68 -10.06 0.85
CA ALA A 199 11.32 -10.30 0.32
C ALA A 199 11.04 -9.64 -1.04
N VAL A 200 11.76 -8.56 -1.40
CA VAL A 200 11.68 -7.90 -2.70
C VAL A 200 12.50 -8.63 -3.78
N ASN A 201 13.59 -9.31 -3.39
CA ASN A 201 14.49 -9.99 -4.32
C ASN A 201 14.14 -11.47 -4.56
N ASP A 202 13.34 -12.07 -3.68
CA ASP A 202 12.78 -13.43 -3.82
C ASP A 202 11.74 -13.56 -4.93
#